data_AF-A0A927M4T3-F1
#
_entry.id   AF-A0A927M4T3-F1
#
_cell.length_a   1.000
_cell.length_b   1.000
_cell.length_c   1.000
_cell.angle_alpha   90.00
_cell.angle_beta   90.00
_cell.angle_gamma   90.00
#
_symmetry.space_group_name_H-M   'P 1'
#
loop_
_entity.id
_entity.type
_entity.pdbx_description
1 polymer ?
#
loop_
_entity_poly.entity_id
_entity_poly.type
_entity_poly.pdbx_seq_one_letter_code
_entity_poly.pdbx_strand_id
1 'polypeptide(L)'
;MDRPPTLDTRGRILRTALDLFAAHGYQRTSLREIADRLGLTKAGVLYHFPSKEHLLVALAEPLLSDLEAALDRAARLPWPAARWAALAGWLDTLLAHRRPLGTLYHDMTLLARGSTYARIMQLALQAYGLVAGADATRLERIRAVQAVAMLGDPIVFFTDVPDDQLRADMLDGVARLLGESPPGQSPATGGYGPPAARPGAEAAEPAGGTASGPADAVGAPAGIARSTGTGSSTGTNSATGTDPSTGAGRRGAGRPPALSVEQIRTARSMHTRGSHTVDQIAANLGVSRATVYRHLRGTRSTSPAINETVSETN
;
A
#
# COMPACT_ATOMS: atom_id res chain seq x y z
N MET A 1 4.91 -2.92 -43.83
CA MET A 1 5.13 -3.54 -42.50
C MET A 1 6.03 -2.61 -41.72
N ASP A 2 5.46 -1.86 -40.79
CA ASP A 2 6.21 -0.94 -39.94
C ASP A 2 6.85 -1.76 -38.80
N ARG A 3 8.19 -1.85 -38.78
CA ARG A 3 8.90 -2.59 -37.73
C ARG A 3 8.84 -1.74 -36.47
N PRO A 4 8.29 -2.24 -35.34
CA PRO A 4 8.22 -1.44 -34.13
C PRO A 4 9.63 -0.95 -33.76
N PRO A 5 9.78 0.31 -33.30
CA PRO A 5 11.08 0.88 -33.03
C PRO A 5 11.84 -0.01 -32.05
N THR A 6 13.06 -0.40 -32.43
CA THR A 6 13.94 -1.17 -31.54
C THR A 6 14.25 -0.30 -30.32
N LEU A 7 13.79 -0.71 -29.14
CA LEU A 7 14.11 0.00 -27.90
C LEU A 7 15.62 0.18 -27.77
N ASP A 8 16.03 1.37 -27.37
CA ASP A 8 17.39 1.63 -26.94
C ASP A 8 17.77 0.78 -25.71
N THR A 9 19.05 0.75 -25.36
CA THR A 9 19.53 -0.04 -24.22
C THR A 9 18.80 0.32 -22.93
N ARG A 10 18.49 1.60 -22.72
CA ARG A 10 17.76 2.09 -21.55
C ARG A 10 16.34 1.50 -21.49
N GLY A 11 15.59 1.54 -22.59
CA GLY A 11 14.26 0.96 -22.70
C GLY A 11 14.26 -0.56 -22.56
N ARG A 12 15.28 -1.25 -23.08
CA ARG A 12 15.47 -2.70 -22.88
C ARG A 12 15.67 -3.05 -21.41
N ILE A 13 16.45 -2.24 -20.68
CA ILE A 13 16.64 -2.40 -19.23
C ILE A 13 15.32 -2.22 -18.48
N LEU A 14 14.56 -1.15 -18.75
CA LEU A 14 13.27 -0.90 -18.09
C LEU A 14 12.27 -2.04 -18.32
N ARG A 15 12.11 -2.49 -19.57
CA ARG A 15 11.21 -3.60 -19.89
C ARG A 15 11.60 -4.88 -19.15
N THR A 16 12.89 -5.21 -19.15
CA THR A 16 13.40 -6.41 -18.47
C THR A 16 13.24 -6.31 -16.95
N ALA A 17 13.49 -5.13 -16.38
CA ALA A 17 13.28 -4.87 -14.97
C ALA A 17 11.80 -5.03 -14.60
N LEU A 18 10.88 -4.49 -15.40
CA LEU A 18 9.45 -4.63 -15.19
C LEU A 18 9.00 -6.10 -15.21
N ASP A 19 9.44 -6.87 -16.22
CA ASP A 19 9.09 -8.30 -16.32
C ASP A 19 9.64 -9.11 -15.12
N LEU A 20 10.87 -8.83 -14.67
CA LEU A 20 11.46 -9.48 -13.50
C LEU A 20 10.78 -9.05 -12.19
N PHE A 21 10.41 -7.77 -12.06
CA PHE A 21 9.65 -7.29 -10.91
C PHE A 21 8.26 -7.92 -10.86
N ALA A 22 7.60 -8.13 -12.00
CA ALA A 22 6.32 -8.81 -12.06
C ALA A 22 6.43 -10.29 -11.64
N ALA A 23 7.48 -10.98 -12.09
CA ALA A 23 7.68 -12.40 -11.80
C ALA A 23 8.18 -12.66 -10.36
N HIS A 24 9.12 -11.85 -9.89
CA HIS A 24 9.87 -12.11 -8.65
C HIS A 24 9.63 -11.05 -7.57
N GLY A 25 8.87 -9.99 -7.83
CA GLY A 25 8.76 -8.84 -6.93
C GLY A 25 10.01 -7.97 -6.95
N TYR A 26 9.86 -6.68 -6.60
CA TYR A 26 10.97 -5.74 -6.63
C TYR A 26 12.11 -6.16 -5.71
N GLN A 27 11.80 -6.54 -4.46
CA GLN A 27 12.81 -6.80 -3.44
C GLN A 27 13.74 -7.96 -3.79
N ARG A 28 13.21 -9.04 -4.37
CA ARG A 28 13.98 -10.24 -4.71
C ARG A 28 14.77 -10.09 -6.01
N THR A 29 14.41 -9.13 -6.87
CA THR A 29 15.12 -8.89 -8.12
C THR A 29 16.38 -8.06 -7.90
N SER A 30 17.50 -8.51 -8.47
CA SER A 30 18.80 -7.81 -8.41
C SER A 30 19.17 -7.13 -9.74
N LEU A 31 19.98 -6.08 -9.67
CA LEU A 31 20.56 -5.44 -10.88
C LEU A 31 21.43 -6.40 -11.71
N ARG A 32 21.98 -7.43 -11.07
CA ARG A 32 22.77 -8.46 -11.75
C ARG A 32 21.89 -9.37 -12.60
N GLU A 33 20.76 -9.83 -12.07
CA GLU A 33 19.80 -10.64 -12.83
C GLU A 33 19.26 -9.89 -14.06
N ILE A 34 18.98 -8.59 -13.92
CA ILE A 34 18.58 -7.74 -15.05
C ILE A 34 19.69 -7.68 -16.11
N ALA A 35 20.94 -7.51 -15.68
CA ALA A 35 22.10 -7.45 -16.57
C ALA A 35 22.32 -8.79 -17.30
N ASP A 36 22.31 -9.89 -16.56
CA ASP A 36 22.51 -11.26 -17.07
C ASP A 36 21.44 -11.59 -18.13
N ARG A 37 20.17 -11.22 -17.90
CA ARG A 37 19.07 -11.42 -18.84
C ARG A 37 19.25 -10.66 -20.17
N LEU A 38 20.00 -9.55 -20.15
CA LEU A 38 20.25 -8.68 -21.29
C LEU A 38 21.60 -8.90 -21.96
N GLY A 39 22.45 -9.77 -21.41
CA GLY A 39 23.85 -9.92 -21.84
C GLY A 39 24.70 -8.68 -21.53
N LEU A 40 24.34 -7.91 -20.51
CA LEU A 40 25.07 -6.73 -20.06
C LEU A 40 25.85 -7.04 -18.78
N THR A 41 26.81 -6.19 -18.45
CA THR A 41 27.42 -6.20 -17.11
C THR A 41 26.56 -5.41 -16.13
N LYS A 42 26.66 -5.70 -14.83
CA LYS A 42 26.04 -4.87 -13.79
C LYS A 42 26.47 -3.40 -13.89
N ALA A 43 27.74 -3.15 -14.25
CA ALA A 43 28.25 -1.79 -14.49
C ALA A 43 27.55 -1.13 -15.69
N GLY A 44 27.27 -1.88 -16.76
CA GLY A 44 26.49 -1.40 -17.91
C GLY A 44 25.06 -1.02 -17.54
N VAL A 45 24.40 -1.75 -16.64
CA VAL A 45 23.08 -1.34 -16.10
C VAL A 45 23.20 -0.10 -15.23
N LEU A 46 24.20 -0.04 -14.34
CA LEU A 46 24.43 1.09 -13.45
C LEU A 46 24.77 2.40 -14.18
N TYR A 47 25.38 2.30 -15.37
CA TYR A 47 25.62 3.46 -16.24
C TYR A 47 24.32 4.15 -16.64
N HIS A 48 23.25 3.40 -16.90
CA HIS A 48 21.94 3.96 -17.24
C HIS A 48 21.08 4.29 -16.01
N PHE A 49 21.21 3.50 -14.95
CA PHE A 49 20.40 3.62 -13.74
C PHE A 49 21.28 3.44 -12.50
N PRO A 50 21.65 4.54 -11.81
CA PRO A 50 22.60 4.51 -10.70
C PRO A 50 22.21 3.60 -9.53
N SER A 51 20.92 3.24 -9.40
CA SER A 51 20.45 2.29 -8.40
C SER A 51 19.17 1.57 -8.85
N LYS A 52 18.75 0.56 -8.08
CA LYS A 52 17.47 -0.15 -8.34
C LYS A 52 16.26 0.77 -8.11
N GLU A 53 16.40 1.73 -7.19
CA GLU A 53 15.39 2.77 -6.94
C GLU A 53 15.26 3.70 -8.17
N HIS A 54 16.36 4.04 -8.83
CA HIS A 54 16.31 4.85 -10.06
C HIS A 54 15.59 4.12 -11.22
N LEU A 55 15.67 2.78 -11.27
CA LEU A 55 14.83 2.00 -12.19
C LEU A 55 13.36 2.14 -11.85
N LEU A 56 13.00 2.03 -10.56
CA LEU A 56 11.63 2.15 -10.10
C LEU A 56 11.03 3.52 -10.43
N VAL A 57 11.78 4.59 -10.17
CA VAL A 57 11.39 5.96 -10.52
C VAL A 57 11.19 6.10 -12.03
N ALA A 58 12.13 5.59 -12.83
CA ALA A 58 12.03 5.65 -14.29
C ALA A 58 10.88 4.80 -14.86
N LEU A 59 10.45 3.74 -14.18
CA LEU A 59 9.27 2.94 -14.54
C LEU A 59 7.96 3.68 -14.22
N ALA A 60 7.93 4.48 -13.13
CA ALA A 60 6.76 5.28 -12.77
C ALA A 60 6.64 6.57 -13.58
N GLU A 61 7.75 7.09 -14.12
CA GLU A 61 7.79 8.38 -14.80
C GLU A 61 6.75 8.54 -15.93
N PRO A 62 6.54 7.57 -16.85
CA PRO A 62 5.54 7.72 -17.91
C PRO A 62 4.13 7.90 -17.35
N LEU A 63 3.75 7.11 -16.34
CA LEU A 63 2.45 7.22 -15.67
C LEU A 63 2.26 8.60 -15.04
N LEU A 64 3.26 9.11 -14.31
CA LEU A 64 3.17 10.40 -13.63
C LEU A 64 3.07 11.55 -14.62
N SER A 65 3.84 11.50 -15.71
CA SER A 65 3.79 12.48 -16.79
C SER A 65 2.43 12.49 -17.48
N ASP A 66 1.84 11.32 -17.73
CA ASP A 66 0.54 11.22 -18.39
C ASP A 66 -0.61 11.68 -17.47
N LEU A 67 -0.53 11.39 -16.17
CA LEU A 67 -1.48 11.89 -15.18
C LEU A 67 -1.44 13.42 -15.08
N GLU A 68 -0.24 13.99 -15.03
CA GLU A 68 -0.03 15.44 -15.05
C GLU A 68 -0.67 16.07 -16.29
N ALA A 69 -0.38 15.53 -17.47
CA ALA A 69 -0.95 16.01 -18.72
C ALA A 69 -2.48 15.88 -18.77
N ALA A 70 -3.05 14.81 -18.20
CA ALA A 70 -4.49 14.62 -18.10
C ALA A 70 -5.15 15.66 -17.19
N LEU A 71 -4.57 15.93 -16.02
CA LEU A 71 -5.08 16.94 -15.09
C LEU A 71 -4.92 18.36 -15.64
N ASP A 72 -3.83 18.66 -16.34
CA ASP A 72 -3.63 19.95 -17.01
C ASP A 72 -4.67 20.19 -18.12
N ARG A 73 -5.06 19.14 -18.86
CA ARG A 73 -6.17 19.23 -19.82
C ARG A 73 -7.49 19.51 -19.11
N ALA A 74 -7.78 18.79 -18.02
CA ALA A 74 -9.01 18.97 -17.25
C ALA A 74 -9.11 20.37 -16.61
N ALA A 75 -8.01 20.90 -16.09
CA ALA A 75 -7.94 22.22 -15.43
C ALA A 75 -8.25 23.40 -16.37
N ARG A 76 -8.16 23.20 -17.69
CA ARG A 76 -8.52 24.21 -18.70
C ARG A 76 -10.01 24.30 -18.99
N LEU A 77 -10.81 23.37 -18.46
CA LEU A 77 -12.25 23.32 -18.69
C LEU A 77 -12.99 24.07 -17.56
N PRO A 78 -14.18 24.63 -17.84
CA PRO A 78 -15.04 25.13 -16.79
C PRO A 78 -15.56 23.98 -15.92
N TRP A 79 -15.83 24.26 -14.65
CA TRP A 79 -16.59 23.33 -13.82
C TRP A 79 -18.07 23.38 -14.24
N PRO A 80 -18.79 22.23 -14.34
CA PRO A 80 -18.43 20.88 -13.90
C PRO A 80 -17.73 19.99 -14.95
N ALA A 81 -17.46 20.48 -16.17
CA ALA A 81 -16.78 19.67 -17.19
C ALA A 81 -15.36 19.24 -16.74
N ALA A 82 -14.64 20.11 -16.03
CA ALA A 82 -13.33 19.81 -15.45
C ALA A 82 -13.33 18.57 -14.53
N ARG A 83 -14.39 18.37 -13.72
CA ARG A 83 -14.54 17.22 -12.82
C ARG A 83 -14.49 15.91 -13.60
N TRP A 84 -15.34 15.80 -14.62
CA TRP A 84 -15.46 14.58 -15.41
C TRP A 84 -14.24 14.33 -16.30
N ALA A 85 -13.67 15.40 -16.85
CA ALA A 85 -12.41 15.30 -17.59
C ALA A 85 -11.25 14.82 -16.70
N ALA A 86 -11.19 15.28 -15.45
CA ALA A 86 -10.18 14.84 -14.49
C ALA A 86 -10.37 13.36 -14.13
N LEU A 87 -11.59 12.92 -13.81
CA LEU A 87 -11.89 11.52 -13.48
C LEU A 87 -11.62 10.57 -14.64
N ALA A 88 -12.12 10.89 -15.83
CA ALA A 88 -11.90 10.10 -17.03
C ALA A 88 -10.41 10.08 -17.41
N GLY A 89 -9.75 11.24 -17.44
CA GLY A 89 -8.33 11.32 -17.77
C GLY A 89 -7.44 10.57 -16.78
N TRP A 90 -7.76 10.64 -15.47
CA TRP A 90 -7.07 9.87 -14.44
C TRP A 90 -7.25 8.37 -14.66
N LEU A 91 -8.49 7.90 -14.81
CA LEU A 91 -8.81 6.50 -15.04
C LEU A 91 -8.18 5.95 -16.32
N ASP A 92 -8.28 6.67 -17.43
CA ASP A 92 -7.74 6.29 -18.73
C ASP A 92 -6.22 6.14 -18.66
N THR A 93 -5.57 7.02 -17.91
CA THR A 93 -4.12 6.94 -17.67
C THR A 93 -3.77 5.72 -16.82
N LEU A 94 -4.52 5.43 -15.75
CA LEU A 94 -4.29 4.23 -14.95
C LEU A 94 -4.47 2.94 -15.78
N LEU A 95 -5.50 2.87 -16.63
CA LEU A 95 -5.72 1.74 -17.53
C LEU A 95 -4.58 1.59 -18.55
N ALA A 96 -4.13 2.69 -19.18
CA ALA A 96 -3.01 2.67 -20.11
C ALA A 96 -1.70 2.15 -19.49
N HIS A 97 -1.51 2.38 -18.18
CA HIS A 97 -0.34 1.97 -17.40
C HIS A 97 -0.63 0.80 -16.45
N ARG A 98 -1.71 0.04 -16.69
CA ARG A 98 -2.20 -1.04 -15.82
C ARG A 98 -1.16 -2.11 -15.51
N ARG A 99 -0.37 -2.51 -16.51
CA ARG A 99 0.65 -3.56 -16.38
C ARG A 99 1.82 -3.12 -15.47
N PRO A 100 2.44 -1.94 -15.66
CA PRO A 100 3.31 -1.33 -14.66
C PRO A 100 2.68 -1.20 -13.29
N LEU A 101 1.45 -0.69 -13.19
CA LEU A 101 0.77 -0.46 -11.92
C LEU A 101 0.57 -1.74 -11.10
N GLY A 102 0.08 -2.82 -11.72
CA GLY A 102 -0.09 -4.10 -11.02
C GLY A 102 1.24 -4.65 -10.46
N THR A 103 2.34 -4.43 -11.18
CA THR A 103 3.69 -4.83 -10.72
C THR A 103 4.18 -3.97 -9.56
N LEU A 104 3.87 -2.66 -9.58
CA LEU A 104 4.31 -1.68 -8.58
C LEU A 104 3.44 -1.66 -7.31
N TYR A 105 2.17 -2.07 -7.42
CA TYR A 105 1.19 -1.99 -6.33
C TYR A 105 1.55 -2.85 -5.12
N HIS A 106 2.13 -4.04 -5.33
CA HIS A 106 2.62 -4.90 -4.25
C HIS A 106 3.78 -4.30 -3.45
N ASP A 107 4.42 -3.25 -3.97
CA ASP A 107 5.59 -2.61 -3.40
C ASP A 107 5.37 -1.09 -3.18
N MET A 108 4.11 -0.63 -3.08
CA MET A 108 3.70 0.78 -2.85
C MET A 108 4.44 1.49 -1.69
N THR A 109 4.94 0.74 -0.71
CA THR A 109 5.81 1.26 0.37
C THR A 109 7.15 1.82 -0.11
N LEU A 110 7.57 1.55 -1.36
CA LEU A 110 8.80 2.06 -1.96
C LEU A 110 8.62 3.36 -2.73
N LEU A 111 7.42 3.58 -3.29
CA LEU A 111 7.05 4.90 -3.83
C LEU A 111 6.88 5.94 -2.71
N ALA A 112 6.85 5.52 -1.45
CA ALA A 112 6.72 6.37 -0.26
C ALA A 112 8.02 7.06 0.18
N ARG A 113 9.09 7.06 -0.63
CA ARG A 113 10.36 7.73 -0.31
C ARG A 113 10.77 8.69 -1.43
N GLY A 114 11.07 9.93 -1.06
CA GLY A 114 11.66 10.93 -1.95
C GLY A 114 10.65 11.72 -2.81
N SER A 115 11.15 12.31 -3.89
CA SER A 115 10.40 13.23 -4.76
C SER A 115 9.22 12.60 -5.51
N THR A 116 9.29 11.29 -5.81
CA THR A 116 8.20 10.56 -6.48
C THR A 116 6.93 10.52 -5.64
N TYR A 117 7.06 10.28 -4.32
CA TYR A 117 5.93 10.32 -3.39
C TYR A 117 5.27 11.70 -3.41
N ALA A 118 6.09 12.75 -3.29
CA ALA A 118 5.60 14.13 -3.28
C ALA A 118 4.85 14.46 -4.57
N ARG A 119 5.36 14.01 -5.73
CA ARG A 119 4.69 14.19 -7.03
C ARG A 119 3.36 13.45 -7.11
N ILE A 120 3.27 12.21 -6.64
CA ILE A 120 2.01 11.46 -6.56
C ILE A 120 0.99 12.19 -5.68
N MET A 121 1.41 12.66 -4.51
CA MET A 121 0.53 13.39 -3.60
C MET A 121 0.06 14.72 -4.21
N GLN A 122 0.93 15.44 -4.92
CA GLN A 122 0.56 16.68 -5.60
C GLN A 122 -0.49 16.43 -6.69
N LEU A 123 -0.29 15.41 -7.53
CA LEU A 123 -1.25 15.01 -8.56
C LEU A 123 -2.60 14.61 -7.94
N ALA A 124 -2.59 13.83 -6.86
CA ALA A 124 -3.81 13.43 -6.16
C ALA A 124 -4.56 14.65 -5.59
N LEU A 125 -3.86 15.58 -4.94
CA LEU A 125 -4.45 16.81 -4.39
C LEU A 125 -5.04 17.69 -5.50
N GLN A 126 -4.36 17.82 -6.65
CA GLN A 126 -4.87 18.54 -7.81
C GLN A 126 -6.14 17.89 -8.36
N ALA A 127 -6.16 16.56 -8.48
CA ALA A 127 -7.35 15.82 -8.89
C ALA A 127 -8.52 16.05 -7.93
N TYR A 128 -8.30 15.98 -6.61
CA TYR A 128 -9.34 16.26 -5.62
C TYR A 128 -9.91 17.66 -5.75
N GLY A 129 -9.06 18.67 -5.99
CA GLY A 129 -9.49 20.05 -6.21
C GLY A 129 -10.35 20.22 -7.45
N LEU A 130 -9.95 19.61 -8.57
CA LEU A 130 -10.71 19.66 -9.84
C LEU A 130 -12.06 18.93 -9.74
N VAL A 131 -12.09 17.79 -9.05
CA VAL A 131 -13.32 17.00 -8.86
C VAL A 131 -14.28 17.71 -7.90
N ALA A 132 -13.77 18.28 -6.80
CA ALA A 132 -14.61 18.99 -5.84
C ALA A 132 -15.18 20.29 -6.44
N GLY A 133 -14.33 21.12 -7.07
CA GLY A 133 -14.66 22.50 -7.43
C GLY A 133 -14.30 23.49 -6.33
N ALA A 134 -14.18 24.77 -6.68
CA ALA A 134 -13.68 25.82 -5.76
C ALA A 134 -14.61 26.05 -4.54
N ASP A 135 -15.92 26.00 -4.76
CA ASP A 135 -16.94 26.32 -3.75
C ASP A 135 -17.50 25.08 -3.05
N ALA A 136 -16.81 23.93 -3.18
CA ALA A 136 -17.28 22.66 -2.65
C ALA A 136 -17.41 22.67 -1.11
N THR A 137 -18.52 22.18 -0.60
CA THR A 137 -18.73 21.88 0.81
C THR A 137 -17.78 20.80 1.33
N ARG A 138 -17.70 20.64 2.66
CA ARG A 138 -16.91 19.54 3.27
C ARG A 138 -17.33 18.16 2.75
N LEU A 139 -18.64 17.94 2.58
CA LEU A 139 -19.17 16.66 2.11
C LEU A 139 -18.74 16.40 0.66
N GLU A 140 -18.83 17.41 -0.22
CA GLU A 140 -18.42 17.29 -1.63
C GLU A 140 -16.92 17.07 -1.78
N ARG A 141 -16.09 17.72 -0.94
CA ARG A 141 -14.64 17.45 -0.92
C ARG A 141 -14.32 16.02 -0.50
N ILE A 142 -15.02 15.48 0.51
CA ILE A 142 -14.85 14.08 0.92
C ILE A 142 -15.24 13.14 -0.22
N ARG A 143 -16.37 13.39 -0.88
CA ARG A 143 -16.82 12.58 -2.02
C ARG A 143 -15.86 12.67 -3.21
N ALA A 144 -15.26 13.83 -3.46
CA ALA A 144 -14.24 13.98 -4.50
C ALA A 144 -13.01 13.10 -4.24
N VAL A 145 -12.53 13.07 -2.99
CA VAL A 145 -11.44 12.18 -2.57
C VAL A 145 -11.83 10.72 -2.74
N GLN A 146 -13.04 10.34 -2.30
CA GLN A 146 -13.56 8.97 -2.45
C GLN A 146 -13.66 8.57 -3.92
N ALA A 147 -14.17 9.45 -4.79
CA ALA A 147 -14.32 9.19 -6.22
C ALA A 147 -12.97 8.91 -6.89
N VAL A 148 -11.94 9.71 -6.60
CA VAL A 148 -10.60 9.49 -7.16
C VAL A 148 -9.95 8.23 -6.55
N ALA A 149 -10.12 7.99 -5.25
CA ALA A 149 -9.59 6.79 -4.60
C ALA A 149 -10.18 5.49 -5.16
N MET A 150 -11.46 5.49 -5.53
CA MET A 150 -12.14 4.36 -6.18
C MET A 150 -11.54 3.97 -7.54
N LEU A 151 -10.73 4.85 -8.16
CA LEU A 151 -10.12 4.58 -9.46
C LEU A 151 -8.84 3.72 -9.38
N GLY A 152 -8.28 3.50 -8.19
CA GLY A 152 -7.00 2.80 -8.04
C GLY A 152 -7.13 1.28 -7.98
N ASP A 153 -7.74 0.78 -6.90
CA ASP A 153 -7.75 -0.66 -6.57
C ASP A 153 -8.35 -1.54 -7.68
N PRO A 154 -9.46 -1.19 -8.34
CA PRO A 154 -10.05 -2.08 -9.35
C PRO A 154 -9.11 -2.38 -10.53
N ILE A 155 -8.25 -1.44 -10.90
CA ILE A 155 -7.25 -1.60 -11.97
C ILE A 155 -6.29 -2.74 -11.64
N VAL A 156 -5.95 -2.90 -10.36
CA VAL A 156 -4.96 -3.87 -9.88
C VAL A 156 -5.59 -5.22 -9.57
N PHE A 157 -6.82 -5.25 -9.04
CA PHE A 157 -7.43 -6.51 -8.59
C PHE A 157 -8.23 -7.24 -9.67
N PHE A 158 -8.81 -6.53 -10.66
CA PHE A 158 -9.68 -7.13 -11.68
C PHE A 158 -8.97 -7.35 -13.01
N THR A 159 -7.74 -7.86 -13.00
CA THR A 159 -6.86 -8.00 -14.18
C THR A 159 -7.42 -8.85 -15.33
N ASP A 160 -8.44 -9.65 -15.04
CA ASP A 160 -9.18 -10.50 -15.95
C ASP A 160 -10.31 -9.76 -16.71
N VAL A 161 -10.71 -8.58 -16.23
CA VAL A 161 -11.76 -7.77 -16.85
C VAL A 161 -11.17 -6.89 -17.97
N PRO A 162 -11.76 -6.90 -19.18
CA PRO A 162 -11.37 -6.00 -20.28
C PRO A 162 -11.40 -4.53 -19.86
N ASP A 163 -10.42 -3.74 -20.36
CA ASP A 163 -10.23 -2.36 -19.94
C ASP A 163 -11.45 -1.45 -20.22
N ASP A 164 -12.14 -1.67 -21.33
CA ASP A 164 -13.35 -0.92 -21.71
C ASP A 164 -14.52 -1.21 -20.78
N GLN A 165 -14.74 -2.48 -20.42
CA GLN A 165 -15.75 -2.89 -19.46
C GLN A 165 -15.43 -2.35 -18.06
N LEU A 166 -14.19 -2.54 -17.59
CA LEU A 166 -13.74 -2.08 -16.29
C LEU A 166 -13.88 -0.55 -16.18
N ARG A 167 -13.50 0.18 -17.23
CA ARG A 167 -13.66 1.63 -17.30
C ARG A 167 -15.12 2.05 -17.15
N ALA A 168 -16.03 1.40 -17.87
CA ALA A 168 -17.46 1.72 -17.82
C ALA A 168 -18.03 1.49 -16.41
N ASP A 169 -17.72 0.35 -15.79
CA ASP A 169 -18.20 0.00 -14.45
C ASP A 169 -17.66 0.96 -13.38
N MET A 170 -16.39 1.36 -13.48
CA MET A 170 -15.78 2.30 -12.54
C MET A 170 -16.39 3.71 -12.65
N LEU A 171 -16.65 4.18 -13.87
CA LEU A 171 -17.31 5.49 -14.07
C LEU A 171 -18.77 5.49 -13.61
N ASP A 172 -19.51 4.37 -13.77
CA ASP A 172 -20.85 4.22 -13.20
C ASP A 172 -20.82 4.30 -11.67
N GLY A 173 -19.87 3.60 -11.02
CA GLY A 173 -19.68 3.67 -9.57
C GLY A 173 -19.37 5.09 -9.07
N VAL A 174 -18.50 5.82 -9.77
CA VAL A 174 -18.19 7.23 -9.46
C VAL A 174 -19.42 8.13 -9.65
N ALA A 175 -20.18 7.94 -10.73
CA ALA A 175 -21.42 8.68 -10.98
C ALA A 175 -22.43 8.53 -9.85
N ARG A 176 -22.64 7.29 -9.37
CA ARG A 176 -23.54 7.02 -8.24
C ARG A 176 -23.06 7.66 -6.95
N LEU A 177 -21.74 7.65 -6.68
CA LEU A 177 -21.16 8.29 -5.50
C LEU A 177 -21.36 9.80 -5.51
N LEU A 178 -21.15 10.44 -6.67
CA LEU A 178 -21.27 11.88 -6.83
C LEU A 178 -22.74 12.34 -6.94
N GLY A 179 -23.65 11.43 -7.29
CA GLY A 179 -25.06 11.74 -7.53
C GLY A 179 -25.30 12.44 -8.88
N GLU A 180 -24.36 12.29 -9.82
CA GLU A 180 -24.34 12.98 -11.11
C GLU A 180 -23.87 12.03 -12.22
N SER A 181 -24.32 12.23 -13.45
CA SER A 181 -23.83 11.49 -14.62
C SER A 181 -22.82 12.33 -15.44
N PRO A 182 -21.87 11.70 -16.15
CA PRO A 182 -20.97 12.41 -17.05
C PRO A 182 -21.73 13.18 -18.15
N PRO A 183 -21.29 14.39 -18.53
CA PRO A 183 -21.93 15.14 -19.62
C PRO A 183 -21.84 14.35 -20.93
N GLY A 184 -22.98 14.19 -21.61
CA GLY A 184 -23.10 13.47 -22.87
C GLY A 184 -23.45 11.99 -22.77
N GLN A 185 -23.53 11.42 -21.56
CA GLN A 185 -24.15 10.11 -21.33
C GLN A 185 -25.60 10.32 -20.91
N SER A 186 -26.55 10.01 -21.81
CA SER A 186 -27.95 9.83 -21.40
C SER A 186 -27.97 8.79 -20.26
N PRO A 187 -28.78 8.98 -19.20
CA PRO A 187 -28.86 7.99 -18.14
C PRO A 187 -29.28 6.68 -18.78
N ALA A 188 -28.35 5.72 -18.85
CA ALA A 188 -28.70 4.37 -19.22
C ALA A 188 -29.71 3.93 -18.16
N THR A 189 -30.98 3.85 -18.55
CA THR A 189 -32.02 3.10 -17.86
C THR A 189 -31.66 1.61 -17.96
N GLY A 190 -30.52 1.23 -17.39
CA GLY A 190 -30.07 -0.13 -17.18
C GLY A 190 -30.24 -0.42 -15.71
N GLY A 191 -31.48 -0.73 -15.32
CA GLY A 191 -31.75 -1.22 -13.98
C GLY A 191 -30.91 -2.46 -13.72
N TYR A 192 -30.15 -2.44 -12.63
CA TYR A 192 -29.71 -3.68 -12.01
C TYR A 192 -30.98 -4.34 -11.46
N GLY A 193 -31.60 -5.21 -12.25
CA GLY A 193 -32.58 -6.16 -11.72
C GLY A 193 -31.88 -7.02 -10.65
N PRO A 194 -32.57 -7.40 -9.57
CA PRO A 194 -31.97 -8.29 -8.57
C PRO A 194 -31.46 -9.57 -9.27
N PRO A 195 -30.34 -10.15 -8.80
CA PRO A 195 -29.75 -11.31 -9.44
C PRO A 195 -30.80 -12.41 -9.57
N ALA A 196 -30.92 -12.99 -10.77
CA ALA A 196 -31.85 -14.08 -11.04
C ALA A 196 -31.69 -15.16 -9.96
N ALA A 197 -32.80 -15.49 -9.30
CA ALA A 197 -32.85 -16.56 -8.32
C ALA A 197 -32.28 -17.84 -8.94
N ARG A 198 -31.38 -18.51 -8.22
CA ARG A 198 -30.84 -19.81 -8.63
C ARG A 198 -32.00 -20.77 -8.88
N PRO A 199 -32.06 -21.49 -10.01
CA PRO A 199 -33.08 -22.51 -10.21
C PRO A 199 -32.83 -23.66 -9.23
N GLY A 200 -33.78 -23.91 -8.32
CA GLY A 200 -33.76 -25.08 -7.43
C GLY A 200 -34.05 -24.85 -5.94
N ALA A 201 -34.47 -23.67 -5.51
CA ALA A 201 -34.99 -23.50 -4.15
C ALA A 201 -36.52 -23.59 -4.16
N GLU A 202 -37.03 -24.80 -3.87
CA GLU A 202 -38.45 -25.07 -3.63
C GLU A 202 -39.01 -24.12 -2.56
N ALA A 203 -40.13 -23.47 -2.89
CA ALA A 203 -40.85 -22.60 -1.99
C ALA A 203 -41.61 -23.44 -0.95
N ALA A 204 -41.23 -23.31 0.33
CA ALA A 204 -42.06 -23.76 1.43
C ALA A 204 -43.06 -22.65 1.77
N GLU A 205 -44.36 -22.94 1.62
CA GLU A 205 -45.47 -22.09 2.03
C GLU A 205 -45.49 -21.83 3.57
N PRO A 206 -46.11 -20.74 4.03
CA PRO A 206 -46.05 -20.34 5.44
C PRO A 206 -47.16 -21.02 6.24
N ALA A 207 -46.78 -21.82 7.25
CA ALA A 207 -47.70 -22.22 8.31
C ALA A 207 -47.74 -21.14 9.39
N GLY A 208 -48.92 -20.53 9.57
CA GLY A 208 -49.21 -19.62 10.68
C GLY A 208 -49.21 -20.35 12.02
N GLY A 209 -48.71 -19.68 13.06
CA GLY A 209 -48.75 -20.18 14.43
C GLY A 209 -48.10 -19.19 15.41
N THR A 210 -48.93 -18.55 16.21
CA THR A 210 -48.56 -17.67 17.34
C THR A 210 -47.98 -18.47 18.51
N ALA A 211 -46.87 -18.04 19.12
CA ALA A 211 -46.65 -18.05 20.57
C ALA A 211 -45.28 -17.49 21.01
N SER A 212 -45.36 -16.56 21.96
CA SER A 212 -44.44 -16.06 22.99
C SER A 212 -43.15 -16.84 23.37
N GLY A 213 -42.00 -16.14 23.27
CA GLY A 213 -40.81 -16.08 24.17
C GLY A 213 -39.99 -17.36 24.51
N PRO A 214 -38.79 -17.25 25.14
CA PRO A 214 -37.91 -16.09 25.35
C PRO A 214 -36.62 -16.15 24.48
N ALA A 215 -35.93 -15.02 24.40
CA ALA A 215 -34.70 -14.84 23.64
C ALA A 215 -33.47 -15.33 24.42
N ASP A 216 -32.68 -16.22 23.80
CA ASP A 216 -31.30 -16.47 24.17
C ASP A 216 -30.39 -16.57 22.94
N ALA A 217 -29.33 -15.75 23.00
CA ALA A 217 -27.99 -15.89 22.42
C ALA A 217 -27.80 -16.16 20.91
N VAL A 218 -27.42 -15.11 20.17
CA VAL A 218 -26.20 -15.12 19.32
C VAL A 218 -25.59 -13.70 19.33
N GLY A 219 -24.27 -13.65 19.49
CA GLY A 219 -23.50 -12.48 19.84
C GLY A 219 -23.29 -11.45 18.72
N ALA A 220 -23.40 -10.19 19.12
CA ALA A 220 -22.82 -9.04 18.44
C ALA A 220 -21.57 -8.60 19.24
N PRO A 221 -20.44 -8.27 18.60
CA PRO A 221 -19.33 -7.66 19.30
C PRO A 221 -19.63 -6.18 19.59
N ALA A 222 -20.04 -5.89 20.83
CA ALA A 222 -19.77 -4.61 21.49
C ALA A 222 -18.26 -4.57 21.84
N GLY A 223 -17.57 -3.44 21.94
CA GLY A 223 -17.95 -2.04 21.89
C GLY A 223 -16.68 -1.24 22.21
N ILE A 224 -16.60 -0.04 21.66
CA ILE A 224 -15.56 0.94 21.94
C ILE A 224 -15.79 1.47 23.36
N ALA A 225 -14.95 1.07 24.31
CA ALA A 225 -14.93 1.63 25.66
C ALA A 225 -14.09 2.91 25.68
N ARG A 226 -14.79 4.03 25.91
CA ARG A 226 -14.24 5.30 26.40
C ARG A 226 -13.78 5.13 27.84
N SER A 227 -12.66 5.73 28.20
CA SER A 227 -12.27 5.93 29.61
C SER A 227 -11.72 7.35 29.76
N THR A 228 -12.47 8.16 30.49
CA THR A 228 -12.05 9.37 31.18
C THR A 228 -11.70 9.00 32.63
N GLY A 229 -10.59 9.51 33.15
CA GLY A 229 -10.21 9.34 34.55
C GLY A 229 -9.06 10.26 34.95
N THR A 230 -9.41 11.30 35.70
CA THR A 230 -8.60 12.34 36.35
C THR A 230 -7.82 11.82 37.57
N GLY A 231 -6.69 12.46 37.93
CA GLY A 231 -6.16 12.39 39.30
C GLY A 231 -4.64 12.56 39.49
N SER A 232 -4.27 13.75 39.96
CA SER A 232 -3.02 14.27 40.55
C SER A 232 -2.06 13.33 41.31
N SER A 233 -0.74 13.58 41.23
CA SER A 233 0.09 14.24 42.28
C SER A 233 1.61 13.97 42.16
N THR A 234 2.38 15.06 42.04
CA THR A 234 3.57 15.49 42.82
C THR A 234 4.80 14.57 43.04
N GLY A 235 5.99 15.14 42.78
CA GLY A 235 7.27 14.77 43.42
C GLY A 235 8.49 14.80 42.48
N THR A 236 9.07 15.96 42.14
CA THR A 236 10.31 16.56 42.73
C THR A 236 11.54 15.63 42.80
N ASN A 237 12.55 15.86 41.94
CA ASN A 237 13.87 16.44 42.26
C ASN A 237 15.01 15.97 41.31
N SER A 238 15.55 16.94 40.58
CA SER A 238 16.92 17.47 40.69
C SER A 238 18.12 16.51 40.82
N ALA A 239 19.01 16.53 39.80
CA ALA A 239 20.47 16.73 39.89
C ALA A 239 21.12 16.27 38.56
N THR A 240 21.52 17.13 37.62
CA THR A 240 22.80 17.89 37.54
C THR A 240 24.03 17.12 38.00
N GLY A 241 25.05 17.06 37.14
CA GLY A 241 26.45 17.06 37.59
C GLY A 241 27.29 15.92 37.04
N THR A 242 27.89 16.18 35.89
CA THR A 242 28.96 15.44 35.23
C THR A 242 30.32 15.55 35.93
N ASP A 243 31.12 14.46 35.76
CA ASP A 243 32.59 14.32 35.80
C ASP A 243 33.31 14.41 37.17
N PRO A 244 34.52 13.80 37.40
CA PRO A 244 35.64 13.68 36.44
C PRO A 244 36.51 12.39 36.44
N SER A 245 37.10 12.12 35.27
CA SER A 245 38.48 11.64 34.96
C SER A 245 39.20 10.57 35.82
N THR A 246 39.78 9.54 35.19
CA THR A 246 41.26 9.30 35.03
C THR A 246 41.61 7.84 34.67
N GLY A 247 42.66 7.65 33.85
CA GLY A 247 43.66 6.58 34.10
C GLY A 247 43.72 5.33 33.20
N ALA A 248 44.49 5.43 32.10
CA ALA A 248 45.50 4.47 31.58
C ALA A 248 45.31 2.92 31.64
N GLY A 249 45.60 2.24 30.53
CA GLY A 249 46.25 0.91 30.57
C GLY A 249 45.85 -0.15 29.53
N ARG A 250 46.71 -0.34 28.52
CA ARG A 250 46.79 -1.41 27.49
C ARG A 250 46.35 -2.82 27.91
N ARG A 251 45.61 -3.54 27.04
CA ARG A 251 46.00 -4.79 26.32
C ARG A 251 44.78 -5.38 25.58
N GLY A 252 44.96 -5.77 24.32
CA GLY A 252 43.90 -6.26 23.45
C GLY A 252 43.32 -7.61 23.88
N ALA A 253 41.99 -7.70 23.88
CA ALA A 253 41.25 -8.95 23.98
C ALA A 253 39.89 -8.77 23.28
N GLY A 254 39.70 -9.48 22.16
CA GLY A 254 38.38 -9.88 21.65
C GLY A 254 37.44 -8.78 21.16
N ARG A 255 36.83 -9.02 19.99
CA ARG A 255 35.59 -8.37 19.57
C ARG A 255 34.60 -8.34 20.76
N PRO A 256 34.01 -7.20 21.15
CA PRO A 256 33.04 -7.17 22.24
C PRO A 256 31.90 -8.16 21.93
N PRO A 257 31.38 -8.88 22.94
CA PRO A 257 30.36 -9.90 22.71
C PRO A 257 29.09 -9.24 22.15
N ALA A 258 28.36 -10.00 21.34
CA ALA A 258 26.98 -9.67 21.01
C ALA A 258 26.18 -9.40 22.30
N LEU A 259 25.18 -8.52 22.24
CA LEU A 259 24.30 -8.10 23.34
C LEU A 259 24.12 -9.19 24.41
N SER A 260 24.29 -8.84 25.69
CA SER A 260 24.07 -9.79 26.78
C SER A 260 22.63 -10.32 26.78
N VAL A 261 22.42 -11.51 27.32
CA VAL A 261 21.09 -12.13 27.44
C VAL A 261 20.10 -11.19 28.14
N GLU A 262 20.58 -10.45 29.15
CA GLU A 262 19.79 -9.45 29.85
C GLU A 262 19.44 -8.23 28.98
N GLN A 263 20.40 -7.72 28.19
CA GLN A 263 20.14 -6.63 27.25
C GLN A 263 19.15 -7.04 26.14
N ILE A 264 19.20 -8.29 25.68
CA ILE A 264 18.23 -8.83 24.71
C ILE A 264 16.83 -8.89 25.33
N ARG A 265 16.72 -9.34 26.58
CA ARG A 265 15.45 -9.41 27.32
C ARG A 265 14.85 -8.01 27.52
N THR A 266 15.67 -7.04 27.89
CA THR A 266 15.27 -5.63 28.04
C THR A 266 14.83 -5.05 26.70
N ALA A 267 15.58 -5.27 25.61
CA ALA A 267 15.21 -4.83 24.27
C ALA A 267 13.85 -5.38 23.81
N ARG A 268 13.60 -6.68 24.04
CA ARG A 268 12.34 -7.34 23.70
C ARG A 268 11.17 -6.81 24.52
N SER A 269 11.38 -6.59 25.81
CA SER A 269 10.36 -6.06 26.72
C SER A 269 9.96 -4.62 26.34
N MET A 270 10.91 -3.77 25.96
CA MET A 270 10.65 -2.40 25.50
C MET A 270 9.92 -2.37 24.14
N HIS A 271 10.33 -3.24 23.21
CA HIS A 271 9.70 -3.34 21.89
C HIS A 271 8.27 -3.88 21.96
N THR A 272 8.03 -4.93 22.75
CA THR A 272 6.70 -5.58 22.84
C THR A 272 5.67 -4.70 23.55
N ARG A 273 6.10 -3.88 24.52
CA ARG A 273 5.23 -2.92 25.20
C ARG A 273 4.93 -1.66 24.37
N GLY A 274 5.54 -1.52 23.19
CA GLY A 274 5.35 -0.35 22.31
C GLY A 274 5.84 0.97 22.89
N SER A 275 6.55 0.96 24.02
CA SER A 275 6.95 2.17 24.74
C SER A 275 8.17 2.88 24.13
N HIS A 276 8.94 2.19 23.29
CA HIS A 276 10.15 2.72 22.66
C HIS A 276 10.27 2.25 21.20
N THR A 277 10.69 3.15 20.32
CA THR A 277 11.08 2.80 18.95
C THR A 277 12.38 2.01 18.94
N VAL A 278 12.67 1.29 17.86
CA VAL A 278 13.93 0.52 17.74
C VAL A 278 15.17 1.43 17.84
N ASP A 279 15.06 2.68 17.39
CA ASP A 279 16.15 3.67 17.49
C ASP A 279 16.38 4.11 18.95
N GLN A 280 15.30 4.29 19.71
CA GLN A 280 15.38 4.59 21.15
C GLN A 280 15.94 3.40 21.94
N ILE A 281 15.57 2.16 21.58
CA ILE A 281 16.13 0.95 22.19
C ILE A 281 17.63 0.81 21.87
N ALA A 282 18.02 1.09 20.63
CA ALA A 282 19.42 1.07 20.19
C ALA A 282 20.26 2.11 20.96
N ALA A 283 19.74 3.34 21.11
CA ALA A 283 20.37 4.40 21.89
C ALA A 283 20.49 4.02 23.39
N ASN A 284 19.42 3.51 24.00
CA ASN A 284 19.41 3.10 25.41
C ASN A 284 20.39 1.96 25.72
N LEU A 285 20.63 1.07 24.75
CA LEU A 285 21.52 -0.08 24.90
C LEU A 285 22.94 0.18 24.38
N GLY A 286 23.23 1.37 23.84
CA GLY A 286 24.54 1.71 23.27
C GLY A 286 24.96 0.85 22.08
N VAL A 287 24.00 0.35 21.29
CA VAL A 287 24.26 -0.55 20.14
C VAL A 287 23.64 -0.05 18.85
N SER A 288 24.08 -0.58 17.71
CA SER A 288 23.48 -0.24 16.43
C SER A 288 22.04 -0.76 16.28
N ARG A 289 21.22 -0.02 15.52
CA ARG A 289 19.88 -0.45 15.09
C ARG A 289 19.90 -1.87 14.47
N ALA A 290 20.92 -2.17 13.66
CA ALA A 290 21.09 -3.49 13.04
C ALA A 290 21.33 -4.61 14.06
N THR A 291 22.02 -4.31 15.16
CA THR A 291 22.22 -5.25 16.27
C THR A 291 20.88 -5.57 16.95
N VAL A 292 20.05 -4.55 17.24
CA VAL A 292 18.74 -4.76 17.87
C VAL A 292 17.82 -5.63 16.99
N TYR A 293 17.72 -5.32 15.68
CA TYR A 293 16.90 -6.12 14.75
C TYR A 293 17.30 -7.59 14.69
N ARG A 294 18.60 -7.90 14.79
CA ARG A 294 19.11 -9.27 14.76
C ARG A 294 18.57 -10.12 15.91
N HIS A 295 18.37 -9.51 17.08
CA HIS A 295 17.90 -10.21 18.29
C HIS A 295 16.38 -10.12 18.51
N LEU A 296 15.70 -9.21 17.81
CA LEU A 296 14.23 -9.14 17.73
C LEU A 296 13.63 -10.11 16.70
N ARG A 297 14.37 -10.48 15.64
CA ARG A 297 13.90 -11.43 14.60
C ARG A 297 14.05 -12.92 14.97
N GLY A 298 14.58 -13.23 16.15
CA GLY A 298 14.99 -14.59 16.54
C GLY A 298 13.90 -15.56 17.02
N THR A 299 12.60 -15.26 16.89
CA THR A 299 11.53 -16.23 17.23
C THR A 299 10.39 -16.19 16.23
N ARG A 300 10.59 -16.88 15.10
CA ARG A 300 9.53 -17.63 14.41
C ARG A 300 10.10 -19.00 14.05
N SER A 301 9.79 -20.02 14.87
CA SER A 301 9.50 -21.40 14.47
C SER A 301 9.67 -22.34 15.67
N THR A 302 8.55 -22.71 16.29
CA THR A 302 8.29 -24.07 16.77
C THR A 302 6.80 -24.31 16.55
N SER A 303 6.46 -24.59 15.30
CA SER A 303 5.18 -25.24 14.94
C SER A 303 5.35 -26.73 15.24
N PRO A 304 4.50 -27.37 16.06
CA PRO A 304 4.57 -28.81 16.24
C PRO A 304 4.07 -29.50 14.97
N ALA A 305 4.90 -30.42 14.48
CA ALA A 305 4.57 -31.37 13.43
C ALA A 305 3.27 -32.12 13.78
N ILE A 306 2.31 -32.10 12.86
CA ILE A 306 1.23 -33.07 12.84
C ILE A 306 1.78 -34.25 12.05
N ASN A 307 2.32 -35.23 12.75
CA ASN A 307 2.71 -36.50 12.15
C ASN A 307 1.52 -37.46 12.24
N GLU A 308 1.28 -38.14 11.12
CA GLU A 308 0.40 -39.30 11.00
C GLU A 308 0.73 -40.35 12.07
N THR A 309 -0.31 -40.86 12.73
CA THR A 309 -0.23 -42.16 13.40
C THR A 309 -1.39 -43.01 12.89
N VAL A 310 -1.05 -43.91 11.98
CA VAL A 310 -1.76 -45.15 11.75
C VAL A 310 -1.73 -45.96 13.05
N SER A 311 -2.88 -46.44 13.51
CA SER A 311 -2.97 -47.65 14.33
C SER A 311 -4.23 -48.40 13.92
N GLU A 312 -4.01 -49.44 13.11
CA GLU A 312 -4.78 -50.68 13.19
C GLU A 312 -4.71 -51.19 14.63
N THR A 313 -5.84 -51.58 15.22
CA THR A 313 -6.11 -52.92 15.78
C THR A 313 -7.48 -52.89 16.47
N ASN A 314 -8.31 -53.85 16.07
CA ASN A 314 -9.62 -54.29 16.60
C ASN A 314 -10.89 -53.64 16.03
#